data_AF-A0A8E0VJK3-F1
#
_entry.id   AF-A0A8E0VJK3-F1
#
_cell.length_a   1.000
_cell.length_b   1.000
_cell.length_c   1.000
_cell.angle_alpha   90.00
_cell.angle_beta   90.00
_cell.angle_gamma   90.00
#
_symmetry.space_group_name_H-M   'P 1'
#
loop_
_entity.id
_entity.type
_entity.pdbx_description
1 polymer ?
#
loop_
_entity_poly.entity_id
_entity_poly.type
_entity_poly.pdbx_seq_one_letter_code
_entity_poly.pdbx_strand_id
1 'polypeptide(L)'
;MYTYIYKRDQNDIARPPGGVFDLLSIRQVAMSERKAVIKNADMNTDMQEDAVHTAAAGTEKYQVEKDIAAYIKKEFDRKYGSTWHCIVGKHFGSYVTHETQHFIYFYMDGRAFLLYKSG
;
A
#
# COMPACT_ATOMS: atom_id res chain seq x y z
N MET A 1 -15.41 1.18 12.80
CA MET A 1 -15.27 -0.22 12.34
C MET A 1 -13.94 -0.77 12.87
N TYR A 2 -13.88 -2.05 13.25
CA TYR A 2 -12.65 -2.69 13.75
C TYR A 2 -12.00 -3.49 12.63
N THR A 3 -10.71 -3.28 12.39
CA THR A 3 -9.97 -4.09 11.41
C THR A 3 -8.69 -4.66 12.02
N TYR A 4 -8.57 -5.99 11.96
CA TYR A 4 -7.37 -6.73 12.35
C TYR A 4 -6.51 -7.01 11.11
N ILE A 5 -5.24 -6.66 11.17
CA ILE A 5 -4.28 -6.98 10.11
C ILE A 5 -3.24 -7.94 10.65
N TYR A 6 -3.38 -9.22 10.27
CA TYR A 6 -2.40 -10.27 10.57
C TYR A 6 -1.32 -10.31 9.48
N LYS A 7 -0.06 -10.49 9.91
CA LYS A 7 1.05 -10.90 9.05
C LYS A 7 0.76 -12.32 8.57
N ARG A 8 0.25 -12.51 7.35
CA ARG A 8 0.38 -13.82 6.67
C ARG A 8 1.86 -14.00 6.36
N ASP A 9 2.45 -15.05 6.88
CA ASP A 9 3.81 -15.44 6.54
C ASP A 9 3.93 -15.64 5.02
N GLN A 10 5.02 -15.16 4.44
CA GLN A 10 5.20 -15.08 2.99
C GLN A 10 5.68 -16.42 2.38
N ASN A 11 5.52 -17.53 3.09
CA ASN A 11 6.12 -18.83 2.76
C ASN A 11 5.19 -19.84 2.07
N ASP A 12 4.01 -19.43 1.59
CA ASP A 12 3.05 -20.35 0.96
C ASP A 12 2.73 -20.01 -0.51
N ILE A 13 3.76 -19.70 -1.30
CA ILE A 13 3.65 -19.68 -2.76
C ILE A 13 4.34 -20.93 -3.30
N ALA A 14 3.55 -21.98 -3.53
CA ALA A 14 3.97 -23.11 -4.35
C ALA A 14 4.49 -22.59 -5.70
N ARG A 15 5.75 -22.91 -6.03
CA ARG A 15 6.30 -22.70 -7.37
C ARG A 15 5.71 -23.75 -8.32
N PRO A 16 5.09 -23.40 -9.45
CA PRO A 16 4.82 -24.38 -10.49
C PRO A 16 6.14 -24.77 -11.18
N PRO A 17 6.36 -26.06 -11.49
CA PRO A 17 7.55 -26.51 -12.18
C PRO A 17 7.46 -26.24 -13.70
N GLY A 18 8.50 -25.61 -14.26
CA GLY A 18 8.96 -25.78 -15.64
C GLY A 18 7.98 -25.49 -16.78
N GLY A 19 8.15 -24.35 -17.45
CA GLY A 19 7.61 -24.08 -18.78
C GLY A 19 8.53 -23.13 -19.53
N VAL A 20 8.96 -23.54 -20.72
CA VAL A 20 10.00 -22.88 -21.54
C VAL A 20 9.40 -21.84 -22.50
N PHE A 21 10.21 -20.81 -22.79
CA PHE A 21 10.17 -19.81 -23.88
C PHE A 21 9.15 -18.65 -23.83
N ASP A 22 9.70 -17.43 -23.73
CA ASP A 22 9.45 -16.38 -24.73
C ASP A 22 10.65 -15.41 -24.82
N LEU A 23 11.37 -15.43 -25.95
CA LEU A 23 12.60 -14.65 -26.20
C LEU A 23 12.35 -13.39 -27.05
N LEU A 24 11.12 -12.87 -27.08
CA LEU A 24 10.71 -11.76 -27.93
C LEU A 24 9.94 -10.63 -27.20
N SER A 25 10.28 -10.31 -25.95
CA SER A 25 9.88 -9.04 -25.33
C SER A 25 11.05 -8.06 -25.33
N ILE A 26 11.19 -7.38 -26.46
CA ILE A 26 12.14 -6.29 -26.69
C ILE A 26 11.94 -5.20 -25.63
N ARG A 27 13.01 -4.90 -24.87
CA ARG A 27 13.23 -3.68 -24.07
C ARG A 27 11.95 -2.95 -23.64
N GLN A 28 11.30 -3.47 -22.61
CA GLN A 28 10.41 -2.66 -21.77
C GLN A 28 11.28 -1.54 -21.19
N VAL A 29 11.02 -0.28 -21.57
CA VAL A 29 11.44 0.85 -20.74
C VAL A 29 10.77 0.62 -19.40
N ALA A 30 11.56 0.24 -18.39
CA ALA A 30 11.08 -0.04 -17.05
C ALA A 30 10.64 1.27 -16.39
N MET A 31 9.48 1.79 -16.76
CA MET A 31 8.56 2.32 -15.77
C MET A 31 8.20 1.11 -14.92
N SER A 32 8.93 0.91 -13.81
CA SER A 32 8.61 -0.20 -12.93
C SER A 32 7.17 0.01 -12.49
N GLU A 33 6.24 -0.78 -13.03
CA GLU A 33 4.90 -0.86 -12.47
C GLU A 33 5.07 -1.42 -11.07
N ARG A 34 5.22 -0.51 -10.09
CA ARG A 34 5.19 -0.84 -8.68
C ARG A 34 3.78 -1.32 -8.39
N LYS A 35 3.56 -2.61 -8.61
CA LYS A 35 2.24 -3.20 -8.50
C LYS A 35 1.83 -3.19 -7.03
N ALA A 36 0.92 -2.28 -6.69
CA ALA A 36 0.27 -2.30 -5.41
C ALA A 36 -0.66 -3.52 -5.32
N VAL A 37 -0.61 -4.24 -4.21
CA VAL A 37 -1.48 -5.38 -3.90
C VAL A 37 -2.35 -5.01 -2.71
N ILE A 38 -3.59 -4.60 -3.00
CA ILE A 38 -4.59 -4.29 -1.98
C ILE A 38 -4.98 -5.58 -1.26
N LYS A 39 -4.89 -5.56 0.07
CA LYS A 39 -5.23 -6.69 0.94
C LYS A 39 -6.57 -6.49 1.62
N ASN A 40 -6.87 -5.25 2.02
CA ASN A 40 -8.16 -4.88 2.57
C ASN A 40 -8.41 -3.39 2.30
N ALA A 41 -9.65 -3.02 2.01
CA ALA A 41 -10.05 -1.63 1.79
C ALA A 41 -11.52 -1.46 2.15
N ASP A 42 -11.82 -0.38 2.87
CA ASP A 42 -13.15 0.15 3.12
C ASP A 42 -13.10 1.63 2.71
N MET A 43 -13.20 1.90 1.40
CA MET A 43 -13.25 3.22 0.74
C MET A 43 -13.59 3.03 -0.74
N ASN A 44 -14.01 4.09 -1.43
CA ASN A 44 -14.33 4.03 -2.87
C ASN A 44 -13.07 3.84 -3.75
N THR A 45 -13.25 3.38 -4.99
CA THR A 45 -12.15 3.05 -5.91
C THR A 45 -11.23 4.24 -6.19
N ASP A 46 -11.80 5.42 -6.43
CA ASP A 46 -11.04 6.65 -6.71
C ASP A 46 -10.07 6.97 -5.55
N MET A 47 -10.53 6.82 -4.31
CA MET A 47 -9.70 7.04 -3.11
C MET A 47 -8.65 5.94 -2.94
N GLN A 48 -8.92 4.70 -3.35
CA GLN A 48 -7.92 3.62 -3.35
C GLN A 48 -6.80 3.91 -4.35
N GLU A 49 -7.15 4.33 -5.57
CA GLU A 49 -6.20 4.73 -6.60
C GLU A 49 -5.35 5.92 -6.12
N ASP A 50 -5.99 6.95 -5.56
CA ASP A 50 -5.31 8.10 -4.96
C ASP A 50 -4.34 7.68 -3.84
N ALA A 51 -4.71 6.71 -3.00
CA ALA A 51 -3.84 6.18 -1.94
C ALA A 51 -2.59 5.51 -2.51
N VAL A 52 -2.77 4.67 -3.54
CA VAL A 52 -1.67 3.98 -4.22
C VAL A 52 -0.76 4.98 -4.93
N HIS A 53 -1.32 5.93 -5.67
CA HIS A 53 -0.54 6.96 -6.36
C HIS A 53 0.24 7.85 -5.40
N THR A 54 -0.39 8.27 -4.29
CA THR A 54 0.27 9.08 -3.25
C THR A 54 1.39 8.29 -2.59
N ALA A 55 1.19 7.01 -2.30
CA ALA A 55 2.24 6.16 -1.74
C ALA A 55 3.40 5.94 -2.72
N ALA A 56 3.12 5.77 -4.01
CA ALA A 56 4.13 5.63 -5.04
C ALA A 56 5.00 6.90 -5.12
N ALA A 57 4.36 8.07 -5.18
CA ALA A 57 5.07 9.36 -5.17
C ALA A 57 5.85 9.58 -3.87
N GLY A 58 5.32 9.15 -2.72
CA GLY A 58 6.03 9.20 -1.43
C GLY A 58 7.28 8.32 -1.43
N THR A 59 7.19 7.12 -1.99
CA THR A 59 8.30 6.17 -2.09
C THR A 59 9.40 6.63 -3.05
N GLU A 60 9.05 7.42 -4.06
CA GLU A 60 10.03 8.04 -4.95
C GLU A 60 10.77 9.22 -4.31
N LYS A 61 10.07 10.01 -3.48
CA LYS A 61 10.62 11.21 -2.83
C LYS A 61 11.43 10.88 -1.58
N TYR A 62 11.04 9.84 -0.83
CA TYR A 62 11.59 9.55 0.48
C TYR A 62 12.01 8.09 0.57
N GLN A 63 13.15 7.83 1.22
CA GLN A 63 13.65 6.48 1.45
C GLN A 63 13.19 5.91 2.80
N VAL A 64 13.12 6.77 3.82
CA VAL A 64 12.78 6.44 5.21
C VAL A 64 11.27 6.27 5.38
N GLU A 65 10.82 5.14 5.94
CA GLU A 65 9.40 4.81 6.07
C GLU A 65 8.59 5.88 6.82
N LYS A 66 9.18 6.49 7.87
CA LYS A 66 8.50 7.54 8.63
C LYS A 66 8.15 8.74 7.76
N ASP A 67 9.03 9.10 6.82
CA ASP A 67 8.87 10.30 5.99
C ASP A 67 7.86 10.04 4.88
N ILE A 68 7.85 8.81 4.34
CA ILE A 68 6.82 8.33 3.41
C ILE A 68 5.44 8.37 4.10
N ALA A 69 5.33 7.82 5.31
CA ALA A 69 4.09 7.81 6.07
C ALA A 69 3.59 9.23 6.37
N ALA A 70 4.49 10.13 6.78
CA ALA A 70 4.17 11.54 7.04
C ALA A 70 3.70 12.27 5.78
N TYR A 71 4.32 11.98 4.63
CA TYR A 71 3.90 12.52 3.33
C TYR A 71 2.48 12.08 2.97
N ILE A 72 2.20 10.77 2.99
CA ILE A 72 0.88 10.22 2.64
C ILE A 72 -0.19 10.80 3.57
N LYS A 73 0.07 10.79 4.89
CA LYS A 73 -0.82 11.38 5.89
C LYS A 73 -1.16 12.83 5.55
N LYS A 74 -0.15 13.66 5.29
CA LYS A 74 -0.34 15.10 5.02
C LYS A 74 -1.14 15.35 3.75
N GLU A 75 -0.90 14.57 2.70
CA GLU A 75 -1.65 14.69 1.45
C GLU A 75 -3.13 14.29 1.64
N PHE A 76 -3.39 13.23 2.39
CA PHE A 76 -4.74 12.77 2.70
C PHE A 76 -5.51 13.71 3.65
N ASP A 77 -4.84 14.24 4.68
CA ASP A 77 -5.40 15.29 5.53
C ASP A 77 -5.81 16.52 4.71
N ARG A 78 -4.98 16.92 3.74
CA ARG A 78 -5.26 18.06 2.88
C ARG A 78 -6.43 17.80 1.94
N LYS A 79 -6.52 16.60 1.35
CA LYS A 79 -7.51 16.27 0.31
C LYS A 79 -8.87 15.82 0.87
N TYR A 80 -8.88 15.06 1.96
CA TYR A 80 -10.08 14.41 2.51
C TYR A 80 -10.38 14.82 3.96
N GLY A 81 -9.67 15.83 4.47
CA GLY A 81 -9.83 16.37 5.81
C GLY A 81 -9.18 15.51 6.90
N SER A 82 -8.64 16.18 7.91
CA SER A 82 -8.04 15.56 9.09
C SER A 82 -9.04 14.72 9.90
N THR A 83 -8.64 13.72 10.67
CA THR A 83 -7.26 13.28 10.96
C THR A 83 -6.98 11.88 10.42
N TRP A 84 -6.13 11.80 9.41
CA TRP A 84 -5.60 10.56 8.85
C TRP A 84 -4.39 10.07 9.63
N HIS A 85 -4.21 8.75 9.63
CA HIS A 85 -3.10 8.04 10.24
C HIS A 85 -2.50 7.11 9.19
N CYS A 86 -1.18 7.10 9.08
CA CYS A 86 -0.46 6.27 8.12
C CYS A 86 0.67 5.51 8.80
N ILE A 87 0.80 4.23 8.47
CA ILE A 87 1.87 3.34 8.92
C ILE A 87 2.49 2.70 7.67
N VAL A 88 3.81 2.77 7.56
CA VAL A 88 4.60 2.15 6.49
C VAL A 88 5.69 1.29 7.12
N GLY A 89 5.83 0.05 6.66
CA GLY A 89 6.87 -0.84 7.17
C GLY A 89 6.88 -2.20 6.51
N LYS A 90 8.01 -2.91 6.60
CA LYS A 90 8.15 -4.28 6.07
C LYS A 90 7.39 -5.30 6.91
N HIS A 91 7.39 -5.13 8.23
CA HIS A 91 6.80 -6.06 9.18
C HIS A 91 6.10 -5.29 10.30
N PHE A 92 4.78 -5.34 10.33
CA PHE A 92 3.99 -4.87 11.45
C PHE A 92 2.66 -5.63 11.53
N GLY A 93 2.14 -5.73 12.76
CA GLY A 93 0.74 -6.07 13.01
C GLY A 93 0.04 -4.82 13.52
N SER A 94 -1.24 -4.67 13.21
CA SER A 94 -2.01 -3.51 13.65
C SER A 94 -3.42 -3.92 14.03
N TYR A 95 -3.91 -3.32 15.12
CA TYR A 95 -5.30 -3.36 15.54
C TYR A 95 -5.78 -1.94 15.75
N VAL A 96 -6.63 -1.46 14.85
CA VAL A 96 -7.09 -0.07 14.83
C VAL A 96 -8.60 0.01 14.73
N THR A 97 -9.16 1.05 15.34
CA THR A 97 -10.54 1.47 15.11
C THR A 97 -10.51 2.67 14.17
N HIS A 98 -11.29 2.62 13.10
CA HIS A 98 -11.34 3.66 12.08
C HIS A 98 -12.78 4.06 11.75
N GLU A 99 -12.93 5.24 11.15
CA GLU A 99 -14.17 5.70 10.52
C GLU A 99 -14.54 4.80 9.34
N THR A 100 -15.84 4.64 9.09
CA THR A 100 -16.32 3.88 7.92
C THR A 100 -15.92 4.56 6.62
N GLN A 101 -15.62 3.79 5.57
CA GLN A 101 -15.24 4.27 4.24
C GLN A 101 -13.91 5.05 4.16
N HIS A 102 -13.06 4.97 5.20
CA HIS A 102 -11.78 5.66 5.25
C HIS A 102 -10.65 4.73 5.73
N PHE A 103 -10.52 3.55 5.12
CA PHE A 103 -9.49 2.58 5.48
C PHE A 103 -8.93 1.83 4.26
N ILE A 104 -7.61 1.68 4.19
CA ILE A 104 -6.95 0.86 3.19
C ILE A 104 -5.66 0.24 3.72
N TYR A 105 -5.42 -1.01 3.32
CA TYR A 105 -4.22 -1.77 3.58
C TYR A 105 -3.73 -2.48 2.32
N PHE A 106 -2.49 -2.20 1.92
CA PHE A 106 -1.90 -2.76 0.71
C PHE A 106 -0.38 -2.95 0.84
N TYR A 107 0.18 -3.72 -0.09
CA TYR A 107 1.63 -3.90 -0.23
C TYR A 107 2.13 -3.26 -1.52
N MET A 108 3.30 -2.62 -1.47
CA MET A 108 4.01 -2.07 -2.63
C MET A 108 5.51 -2.03 -2.32
N ASP A 109 6.37 -2.40 -3.28
CA ASP A 109 7.84 -2.40 -3.12
C ASP A 109 8.36 -3.15 -1.87
N GLY A 110 7.71 -4.26 -1.53
CA GLY A 110 8.06 -5.07 -0.35
C GLY A 110 7.77 -4.39 1.00
N ARG A 111 7.03 -3.28 1.01
CA ARG A 111 6.56 -2.58 2.20
C ARG A 111 5.03 -2.69 2.26
N ALA A 112 4.50 -2.79 3.47
CA ALA A 112 3.07 -2.68 3.71
C ALA A 112 2.72 -1.23 4.07
N PHE A 113 1.56 -0.79 3.60
CA PHE A 113 1.01 0.54 3.80
C PHE A 113 -0.37 0.37 4.43
N LEU A 114 -0.55 0.99 5.59
CA LEU A 114 -1.84 1.06 6.28
C LEU A 114 -2.19 2.54 6.42
N LEU A 115 -3.34 2.92 5.86
CA LEU A 115 -3.85 4.29 5.89
C LEU A 115 -5.30 4.26 6.33
N TYR A 116 -5.63 5.03 7.37
CA TYR A 116 -6.98 5.07 7.91
C TYR A 116 -7.28 6.42 8.55
N LYS A 117 -8.57 6.75 8.66
CA LYS A 117 -9.04 7.95 9.36
C LYS A 117 -9.65 7.58 10.71
N SER A 118 -9.31 8.36 11.75
CA SER A 118 -9.99 8.27 13.05
C SER A 118 -9.89 9.60 13.79
N GLY A 119 -11.04 10.12 14.22
CA GLY A 119 -11.18 11.30 15.08
C GLY A 119 -12.63 11.55 15.45
#